data_AF-A0AB36S855-F1
#
_entry.id   AF-A0AB36S855-F1
#
_cell.length_a   1.000
_cell.length_b   1.000
_cell.length_c   1.000
_cell.angle_alpha   90.00
_cell.angle_beta   90.00
_cell.angle_gamma   90.00
#
_symmetry.space_group_name_H-M   'P 1'
#
loop_
_entity.id
_entity.type
_entity.pdbx_description
1 polymer ?
#
loop_
_entity_poly.entity_id
_entity_poly.type
_entity_poly.pdbx_seq_one_letter_code
_entity_poly.pdbx_strand_id
1 'polypeptide(L)'
;MEEKLLKDFKSRMRIFHTADDDNLENILESSTAAIKRWCGSEDITKPEIRELIIERSRYVYNDSLEFFNENFLSELMAVSLSNYVEEDVSDEETNV
;
A
#
# COMPACT_ATOMS: atom_id res chain seq x y z
N MET A 1 14.04 3.08 -3.21
CA MET A 1 12.72 3.24 -2.55
C MET A 1 12.23 1.87 -2.09
N GLU A 2 12.26 0.87 -2.98
CA GLU A 2 12.03 -0.56 -2.69
C GLU A 2 12.97 -1.12 -1.62
N GLU A 3 14.29 -0.84 -1.68
CA GLU A 3 15.24 -1.32 -0.65
C GLU A 3 14.87 -0.88 0.78
N LYS A 4 14.32 0.34 0.93
CA LYS A 4 13.89 0.83 2.25
C LYS A 4 12.68 0.04 2.74
N LEU A 5 11.73 -0.23 1.84
CA LEU A 5 10.51 -0.97 2.16
C LEU A 5 10.83 -2.43 2.51
N LEU A 6 11.73 -3.08 1.77
CA LEU A 6 12.23 -4.42 2.07
C LEU A 6 12.92 -4.46 3.44
N LYS A 7 13.79 -3.50 3.74
CA LYS A 7 14.45 -3.40 5.05
C LYS A 7 13.45 -3.20 6.19
N ASP A 8 12.48 -2.30 6.02
CA ASP A 8 11.44 -2.02 7.01
C ASP A 8 10.57 -3.28 7.25
N PHE A 9 10.20 -3.99 6.18
CA PHE A 9 9.44 -5.24 6.26
C PHE A 9 10.21 -6.35 6.97
N LYS A 10 11.47 -6.59 6.58
CA LYS A 10 12.35 -7.58 7.23
C LYS A 10 12.52 -7.27 8.71
N SER A 11 12.67 -5.99 9.08
CA SER A 11 12.71 -5.57 10.48
C SER A 11 11.38 -5.86 11.20
N ARG A 12 10.24 -5.59 10.58
CA ARG A 12 8.90 -5.87 11.14
C ARG A 12 8.69 -7.37 11.39
N MET A 13 9.18 -8.21 10.49
CA MET A 13 9.04 -9.66 10.51
C MET A 13 10.17 -10.38 11.26
N ARG A 14 11.18 -9.65 11.75
CA ARG A 14 12.40 -10.18 12.39
C ARG A 14 13.18 -11.14 11.49
N ILE A 15 13.25 -10.83 10.20
CA ILE A 15 14.02 -11.57 9.19
C ILE A 15 15.39 -10.90 9.02
N PHE A 16 16.47 -11.65 9.23
CA PHE A 16 17.85 -11.12 9.16
C PHE A 16 18.70 -11.71 8.04
N HIS A 17 18.20 -12.71 7.32
CA HIS A 17 18.87 -13.32 6.17
C HIS A 17 18.34 -12.76 4.85
N THR A 18 18.98 -13.08 3.74
CA THR A 18 18.60 -12.64 2.38
C THR A 18 18.04 -13.76 1.50
N ALA A 19 17.97 -14.99 2.01
CA ALA A 19 17.58 -16.17 1.22
C ALA A 19 16.14 -16.14 0.66
N ASP A 20 15.29 -15.24 1.17
CA ASP A 20 13.88 -15.11 0.77
C ASP A 20 13.58 -13.73 0.17
N ASP A 21 14.61 -12.91 -0.10
CA ASP A 21 14.41 -11.51 -0.50
C ASP A 21 13.57 -11.37 -1.77
N ASP A 22 13.79 -12.22 -2.78
CA ASP A 22 12.98 -12.25 -4.01
C ASP A 22 11.48 -12.47 -3.71
N ASN A 23 11.15 -13.36 -2.78
CA ASN A 23 9.76 -13.60 -2.37
C ASN A 23 9.19 -12.39 -1.61
N LEU A 24 9.97 -11.82 -0.68
CA LEU A 24 9.57 -10.64 0.08
C LEU A 24 9.32 -9.42 -0.84
N GLU A 25 10.16 -9.24 -1.85
CA GLU A 25 10.00 -8.19 -2.88
C GLU A 25 8.71 -8.39 -3.68
N ASN A 26 8.41 -9.61 -4.12
CA ASN A 26 7.14 -9.92 -4.80
C ASN A 26 5.90 -9.62 -3.91
N ILE A 27 5.98 -9.96 -2.62
CA ILE A 27 4.91 -9.66 -1.65
C ILE A 27 4.71 -8.14 -1.51
N LEU A 28 5.80 -7.39 -1.38
CA LEU A 28 5.79 -5.93 -1.25
C LEU A 28 5.28 -5.25 -2.53
N GLU A 29 5.67 -5.73 -3.71
CA GLU A 29 5.18 -5.24 -5.00
C GLU A 29 3.65 -5.43 -5.10
N SER A 30 3.17 -6.64 -4.81
CA SER A 30 1.72 -6.93 -4.85
C SER A 30 0.92 -6.06 -3.88
N SER A 31 1.51 -5.74 -2.72
CA SER A 31 0.88 -4.92 -1.69
C SER A 31 0.90 -3.44 -2.06
N THR A 32 2.01 -2.94 -2.59
CA THR A 32 2.11 -1.59 -3.15
C THR A 32 1.06 -1.37 -4.24
N ALA A 33 0.94 -2.30 -5.18
CA ALA A 33 -0.05 -2.22 -6.25
C ALA A 33 -1.50 -2.25 -5.74
N ALA A 34 -1.79 -3.00 -4.68
CA ALA A 34 -3.11 -3.00 -4.06
C ALA A 34 -3.42 -1.68 -3.35
N ILE A 35 -2.50 -1.16 -2.53
CA ILE A 35 -2.68 0.10 -1.81
C ILE A 35 -2.79 1.28 -2.78
N LYS A 36 -1.98 1.33 -3.85
CA LYS A 36 -2.12 2.35 -4.91
C LYS A 36 -3.53 2.37 -5.50
N ARG A 37 -4.09 1.19 -5.78
CA ARG A 37 -5.42 1.04 -6.38
C ARG A 37 -6.54 1.50 -5.43
N TRP A 38 -6.42 1.20 -4.15
CA TRP A 38 -7.46 1.49 -3.16
C TRP A 38 -7.37 2.91 -2.60
N CYS A 39 -6.15 3.42 -2.44
CA CYS A 39 -5.87 4.67 -1.75
C CYS A 39 -5.37 5.77 -2.70
N GLY A 40 -5.25 5.52 -4.00
CA GLY A 40 -4.82 6.50 -5.00
C GLY A 40 -3.34 6.93 -4.92
N SER A 41 -2.54 6.32 -4.04
CA SER A 41 -1.13 6.67 -3.87
C SER A 41 -0.29 5.46 -3.47
N GLU A 42 0.95 5.44 -3.96
CA GLU A 42 2.01 4.51 -3.55
C GLU A 42 3.20 5.24 -2.89
N ASP A 43 3.01 6.53 -2.57
CA ASP A 43 4.05 7.37 -2.00
C ASP A 43 4.39 6.93 -0.58
N ILE A 44 5.42 6.10 -0.46
CA ILE A 44 5.90 5.57 0.83
C ILE A 44 6.54 6.63 1.73
N THR A 45 6.69 7.89 1.28
CA THR A 45 7.08 8.99 2.16
C THR A 45 5.94 9.34 3.12
N LYS A 46 4.69 9.13 2.70
CA LYS A 46 3.49 9.20 3.54
C LYS A 46 3.45 8.01 4.52
N PRO A 47 3.50 8.23 5.84
CA PRO A 47 3.52 7.15 6.82
C PRO A 47 2.34 6.19 6.71
N GLU A 48 1.14 6.70 6.43
CA GLU A 48 -0.10 5.92 6.30
C GLU A 48 -0.07 4.95 5.10
N ILE A 49 0.48 5.38 3.96
CA ILE A 49 0.66 4.52 2.78
C ILE A 49 1.70 3.45 3.06
N ARG A 50 2.84 3.84 3.63
CA ARG A 50 3.91 2.91 3.99
C ARG A 50 3.43 1.85 4.98
N GLU A 51 2.66 2.24 5.99
CA GLU A 51 2.12 1.32 6.99
C GLU A 51 1.15 0.32 6.33
N LEU A 52 0.19 0.79 5.52
CA LEU A 52 -0.76 -0.10 4.84
C LEU A 52 -0.06 -1.13 3.92
N ILE A 53 1.02 -0.74 3.24
CA ILE A 53 1.80 -1.66 2.40
C ILE A 53 2.50 -2.73 3.25
N ILE A 54 3.14 -2.33 4.36
CA ILE A 54 3.82 -3.23 5.29
C ILE A 54 2.82 -4.18 5.96
N GLU A 55 1.68 -3.67 6.41
CA GLU A 55 0.63 -4.45 7.06
C GLU A 55 0.06 -5.47 6.09
N ARG A 56 -0.37 -5.08 4.89
CA ARG A 56 -0.88 -6.02 3.89
C ARG A 56 0.16 -7.10 3.56
N SER A 57 1.42 -6.70 3.40
CA SER A 57 2.53 -7.63 3.16
C SER A 57 2.70 -8.64 4.29
N ARG A 58 2.49 -8.24 5.56
CA ARG A 58 2.49 -9.17 6.69
C ARG A 58 1.37 -10.19 6.56
N TYR A 59 0.15 -9.75 6.20
CA TYR A 59 -0.97 -10.68 6.04
C TYR A 59 -0.72 -11.66 4.88
N VAL A 60 -0.11 -11.24 3.77
CA VAL A 60 0.31 -12.16 2.69
C VAL A 60 1.36 -13.15 3.19
N TYR A 61 2.43 -12.67 3.82
CA TYR A 61 3.50 -13.53 4.32
C TYR A 61 3.02 -14.56 5.34
N ASN A 62 2.03 -14.19 6.17
CA ASN A 62 1.44 -15.06 7.19
C ASN A 62 0.26 -15.91 6.67
N ASP A 63 0.02 -15.95 5.35
CA ASP A 63 -1.08 -16.69 4.73
C ASP A 63 -2.44 -16.35 5.38
N SER A 64 -2.71 -15.05 5.50
CA SER A 64 -3.87 -14.50 6.22
C SER A 64 -4.53 -13.34 5.45
N LEU A 65 -4.21 -13.15 4.16
CA LEU A 65 -4.62 -11.99 3.36
C LEU A 65 -6.13 -11.71 3.41
N GLU A 66 -6.96 -12.75 3.56
CA GLU A 66 -8.41 -12.67 3.65
C GLU A 66 -8.89 -11.77 4.80
N PHE A 67 -8.12 -11.61 5.87
CA PHE A 67 -8.48 -10.79 7.03
C PHE A 67 -8.03 -9.33 6.91
N PHE A 68 -7.24 -8.98 5.90
CA PHE A 68 -6.64 -7.64 5.81
C PHE A 68 -7.70 -6.55 5.64
N ASN A 69 -8.61 -6.71 4.67
CA ASN A 69 -9.61 -5.68 4.34
C ASN A 69 -10.56 -5.40 5.50
N GLU A 70 -10.92 -6.41 6.28
CA GLU A 70 -11.79 -6.25 7.46
C GLU A 70 -11.05 -5.50 8.58
N ASN A 71 -9.82 -5.91 8.89
CA ASN A 71 -9.04 -5.32 9.99
C ASN A 71 -8.58 -3.88 9.73
N PHE A 72 -8.40 -3.49 8.46
CA PHE A 72 -7.91 -2.17 8.05
C PHE A 72 -8.96 -1.33 7.31
N LEU A 73 -10.24 -1.71 7.38
CA LEU A 73 -11.30 -1.04 6.62
C LEU A 73 -11.35 0.46 6.91
N SER A 74 -11.29 0.83 8.18
CA SER A 74 -11.36 2.22 8.64
C SER A 74 -10.18 3.05 8.12
N GLU A 75 -8.97 2.50 8.18
CA GLU A 75 -7.74 3.12 7.71
C GLU A 75 -7.74 3.26 6.19
N LEU A 76 -8.13 2.20 5.46
CA LEU A 76 -8.26 2.23 4.00
C LEU A 76 -9.23 3.32 3.56
N MET A 77 -10.40 3.43 4.22
CA MET A 77 -11.37 4.48 3.94
C MET A 77 -10.79 5.87 4.22
N ALA A 78 -10.19 6.08 5.39
CA ALA A 78 -9.62 7.38 5.76
C ALA A 78 -8.53 7.84 4.79
N VAL A 79 -7.62 6.94 4.39
CA VAL A 79 -6.54 7.26 3.46
C VAL A 79 -7.05 7.42 2.03
N SER A 80 -8.03 6.63 1.60
CA SER A 80 -8.65 6.81 0.27
C SER A 80 -9.34 8.16 0.14
N LEU A 81 -10.03 8.62 1.19
CA LEU A 81 -10.69 9.92 1.21
C LEU A 81 -9.69 11.07 1.27
N SER A 82 -8.59 10.93 2.02
CA SER A 82 -7.58 11.98 2.11
C SER A 82 -6.77 12.16 0.82
N ASN A 83 -6.62 11.09 0.03
CA ASN A 83 -5.98 11.13 -1.29
C ASN A 83 -6.96 11.35 -2.43
N TYR A 84 -8.26 11.50 -2.14
CA TYR A 84 -9.25 11.82 -3.16
C TYR A 84 -8.92 13.20 -3.74
N VAL A 85 -8.61 13.22 -5.04
CA VAL A 85 -8.52 14.44 -5.83
C VAL A 85 -9.84 14.53 -6.57
N GLU A 86 -10.62 15.58 -6.32
CA GLU A 86 -11.77 15.90 -7.19
C GLU A 86 -11.21 16.09 -8.60
N GLU A 87 -11.62 15.24 -9.54
CA GLU A 87 -11.44 15.55 -10.95
C GLU A 87 -12.27 16.80 -11.23
N ASP A 88 -11.61 17.94 -11.44
CA ASP A 88 -12.24 19.13 -12.01
C ASP A 88 -12.83 18.69 -13.36
N VAL A 89 -14.14 18.41 -13.37
CA VAL A 89 -14.94 18.45 -14.58
C VAL A 89 -14.92 19.91 -15.04
N SER A 90 -13.89 20.27 -15.80
CA SER A 90 -13.92 21.50 -16.57
C SER A 90 -15.04 21.33 -17.58
N ASP A 91 -16.20 21.91 -17.27
CA ASP A 91 -17.27 22.12 -18.22
C ASP A 91 -16.66 22.86 -19.42
N GLU A 92 -16.36 22.14 -20.50
CA GLU A 92 -16.17 22.75 -21.81
C GLU A 92 -17.53 23.35 -22.21
N GLU A 93 -17.78 24.57 -21.74
CA GLU A 93 -18.71 25.50 -22.40
C GLU A 93 -18.16 25.80 -23.80
N THR A 94 -18.36 24.89 -24.76
CA THR A 94 -18.33 25.28 -26.17
C THR A 94 -19.57 26.12 -26.44
N ASN A 95 -19.33 27.43 -26.38
CA ASN A 95 -20.21 28.53 -26.77
C ASN A 95 -20.98 28.26 -28.07
N VAL A 96 -22.21 28.76 -28.04
CA VAL A 96 -23.20 28.94 -29.12
C VAL A 96 -22.62 29.55 -30.40
#